data_AF-A0A7V5V3I3-F1
#
_entry.id   AF-A0A7V5V3I3-F1
#
_cell.length_a   1.000
_cell.length_b   1.000
_cell.length_c   1.000
_cell.angle_alpha   90.00
_cell.angle_beta   90.00
_cell.angle_gamma   90.00
#
_symmetry.space_group_name_H-M   'P 1'
#
loop_
_entity.id
_entity.type
_entity.pdbx_description
1 polymer ?
#
loop_
_entity_poly.entity_id
_entity_poly.type
_entity_poly.pdbx_seq_one_letter_code
_entity_poly.pdbx_strand_id
1 'polypeptide(L)'
;MAQYVYKALTPAGEQLEGQMDAASRQEVISKIQAAGNIPVIAKELGTGFSLETLMASRNKISQKQVGEFTDQLSTLLSSGMPLERSLSVMIDLISDERLRVMVEQVRDKVRGGGTLSDALEEQHVFTNMYTNMVRAGEMGGTL
;
A
#
# COMPACT_ATOMS: atom_id res chain seq x y z
N MET A 1 -6.52 -18.88 -25.85
CA MET A 1 -6.62 -19.14 -24.40
C MET A 1 -6.49 -17.80 -23.72
N ALA A 2 -7.33 -17.51 -22.73
CA ALA A 2 -7.27 -16.28 -21.96
C ALA A 2 -6.77 -16.61 -20.54
N GLN A 3 -6.09 -15.66 -19.93
CA GLN A 3 -5.64 -15.80 -18.55
C GLN A 3 -6.78 -15.36 -17.63
N TYR A 4 -7.04 -16.14 -16.58
CA TYR A 4 -8.07 -15.83 -15.60
C TYR A 4 -7.42 -15.73 -14.22
N VAL A 5 -7.82 -14.70 -13.47
CA VAL A 5 -7.51 -14.63 -12.05
C VAL A 5 -8.70 -15.16 -11.27
N TYR A 6 -8.40 -16.01 -10.30
CA TYR A 6 -9.41 -16.65 -9.48
C TYR A 6 -9.11 -16.48 -8.00
N LYS A 7 -10.20 -16.46 -7.22
CA LYS A 7 -10.18 -16.68 -5.77
C LYS A 7 -11.00 -17.92 -5.47
N ALA A 8 -10.44 -18.81 -4.69
CA ALA A 8 -11.08 -20.01 -4.21
C ALA A 8 -10.90 -20.12 -2.69
N LEU A 9 -11.73 -20.94 -2.06
CA LEU A 9 -11.59 -21.34 -0.67
C LEU A 9 -11.22 -22.81 -0.62
N THR A 10 -10.22 -23.16 0.17
CA THR A 10 -9.97 -24.56 0.50
C THR A 10 -11.10 -25.08 1.39
N PRO A 11 -11.31 -26.40 1.49
CA PRO A 11 -12.26 -26.98 2.43
C PRO A 11 -11.99 -26.59 3.90
N ALA A 12 -10.76 -26.21 4.22
CA ALA A 12 -10.35 -25.70 5.53
C ALA A 12 -10.70 -24.22 5.75
N GLY A 13 -11.28 -23.54 4.75
CA GLY A 13 -11.65 -22.13 4.81
C GLY A 13 -10.52 -21.15 4.48
N GLU A 14 -9.37 -21.63 4.02
CA GLU A 14 -8.26 -20.77 3.63
C GLU A 14 -8.47 -20.21 2.22
N GLN A 15 -8.17 -18.94 2.02
CA GLN A 15 -8.35 -18.28 0.74
C GLN A 15 -7.15 -18.53 -0.18
N LEU A 16 -7.41 -19.18 -1.31
CA LEU A 16 -6.43 -19.47 -2.36
C LEU A 16 -6.66 -18.55 -3.55
N GLU A 17 -5.65 -17.73 -3.86
CA GLU A 17 -5.69 -16.79 -4.99
C GLU A 17 -4.62 -17.19 -6.01
N GLY A 18 -4.98 -17.20 -7.28
CA GLY A 18 -4.06 -17.62 -8.34
C GLY A 18 -4.49 -17.17 -9.72
N GLN A 19 -3.66 -17.52 -10.69
CA GLN A 19 -3.94 -17.34 -12.11
C GLN A 19 -3.91 -18.68 -12.81
N MET A 20 -4.75 -18.85 -13.83
CA MET A 20 -4.69 -20.00 -14.70
C MET A 20 -5.14 -19.67 -16.11
N ASP A 21 -4.59 -20.41 -17.08
CA ASP A 21 -5.02 -20.33 -18.47
C ASP A 21 -6.23 -21.23 -18.69
N ALA A 22 -7.25 -20.65 -19.31
CA ALA A 22 -8.49 -21.34 -19.63
C ALA A 22 -9.09 -20.79 -20.93
N ALA A 23 -9.89 -21.60 -21.61
CA ALA A 23 -10.69 -21.18 -22.74
C ALA A 23 -11.96 -20.44 -22.32
N SER A 24 -12.43 -20.61 -21.07
CA SER A 24 -13.60 -19.93 -20.53
C SER A 24 -13.62 -19.88 -19.01
N ARG A 25 -14.43 -18.97 -18.44
CA ARG A 25 -14.74 -18.91 -17.01
C ARG A 25 -15.25 -20.25 -16.45
N GLN A 26 -16.03 -20.99 -17.24
CA GLN A 26 -16.58 -22.29 -16.86
C GLN A 26 -15.47 -23.30 -16.59
N GLU A 27 -14.43 -23.31 -17.44
CA GLU A 27 -13.29 -24.21 -17.31
C GLU A 27 -12.45 -23.89 -16.05
N VAL A 28 -12.30 -22.61 -15.69
CA VAL A 28 -11.65 -22.19 -14.44
C VAL A 28 -12.38 -22.73 -13.22
N ILE A 29 -13.71 -22.58 -13.19
CA ILE A 29 -14.56 -23.09 -12.12
C ILE A 29 -14.41 -24.61 -11.99
N SER A 30 -14.46 -25.34 -13.11
CA SER A 30 -14.31 -26.80 -13.11
C SER A 30 -12.94 -27.25 -12.62
N LYS A 31 -11.85 -26.56 -13.01
CA LYS A 31 -10.49 -26.88 -12.51
C LYS A 31 -10.36 -26.65 -11.00
N ILE A 32 -10.93 -25.56 -10.48
CA ILE A 32 -10.92 -25.25 -9.04
C ILE A 32 -11.69 -26.30 -8.24
N GLN A 33 -12.88 -26.69 -8.74
CA GLN A 33 -13.70 -27.73 -8.13
C GLN A 33 -13.04 -29.11 -8.19
N ALA A 34 -12.39 -29.46 -9.32
CA ALA A 34 -11.65 -30.71 -9.47
C ALA A 34 -10.45 -30.80 -8.51
N ALA A 35 -9.86 -29.67 -8.16
CA ALA A 35 -8.82 -29.57 -7.13
C ALA A 35 -9.37 -29.60 -5.68
N GLY A 36 -10.69 -29.82 -5.50
CA GLY A 36 -11.33 -29.88 -4.19
C GLY A 36 -11.57 -28.53 -3.54
N ASN A 37 -11.43 -27.42 -4.28
CA ASN A 37 -11.62 -26.06 -3.76
C ASN A 37 -12.96 -25.47 -4.20
N ILE A 38 -13.47 -24.50 -3.43
CA ILE A 38 -14.72 -23.80 -3.71
C ILE A 38 -14.44 -22.48 -4.43
N PRO A 39 -14.91 -22.28 -5.67
CA PRO A 39 -14.66 -21.05 -6.41
C PRO A 39 -15.50 -19.88 -5.87
N VAL A 40 -14.85 -18.75 -5.61
CA VAL A 40 -15.49 -17.51 -5.13
C VAL A 40 -15.52 -16.46 -6.24
N ILE A 41 -14.41 -16.30 -6.97
CA ILE A 41 -14.27 -15.34 -8.06
C ILE A 41 -13.53 -16.02 -9.22
N ALA A 42 -14.00 -15.80 -10.46
CA ALA A 42 -13.29 -16.15 -11.69
C ALA A 42 -13.53 -15.03 -12.71
N LYS A 43 -12.49 -14.23 -12.98
CA LYS A 43 -12.56 -13.06 -13.87
C LYS A 43 -11.48 -13.17 -14.95
N GLU A 44 -11.86 -12.90 -16.19
CA GLU A 44 -10.93 -12.86 -17.32
C GLU A 44 -10.03 -11.64 -17.21
N LEU A 45 -8.72 -11.85 -17.33
CA LEU A 45 -7.78 -10.76 -17.56
C LEU A 45 -7.85 -10.41 -19.04
N GLY A 46 -8.59 -9.35 -19.36
CA GLY A 46 -8.50 -8.71 -20.66
C GLY A 46 -7.07 -8.18 -20.89
N THR A 47 -6.68 -8.07 -22.15
CA THR A 47 -5.36 -7.62 -22.65
C THR A 47 -4.89 -6.23 -22.17
N GLY A 48 -5.64 -5.54 -21.32
CA GLY A 48 -5.26 -4.28 -20.67
C GLY A 48 -5.04 -4.37 -19.15
N PHE A 49 -5.15 -5.56 -18.55
CA PHE A 49 -4.99 -5.75 -17.10
C PHE A 49 -3.91 -6.82 -16.85
N SER A 50 -2.66 -6.39 -16.74
CA SER A 50 -1.53 -7.28 -16.43
C SER A 50 -1.67 -7.85 -15.02
N LEU A 51 -1.23 -9.09 -14.81
CA LEU A 51 -1.03 -9.68 -13.49
C LEU A 51 -0.11 -8.79 -12.62
N GLU A 52 0.82 -8.05 -13.25
CA GLU A 52 1.64 -7.04 -12.57
C GLU A 52 0.77 -5.93 -11.97
N THR A 53 -0.28 -5.48 -12.65
CA THR A 53 -1.22 -4.47 -12.15
C THR A 53 -2.06 -5.00 -10.98
N LEU A 54 -2.42 -6.28 -11.02
CA LEU A 54 -3.15 -6.95 -9.92
C LEU A 54 -2.27 -7.24 -8.69
N MET A 55 -1.04 -7.68 -8.91
CA MET A 55 -0.06 -7.90 -7.83
C MET A 55 0.42 -6.58 -7.24
N ALA A 56 0.56 -5.52 -8.05
CA ALA A 56 0.86 -4.17 -7.57
C ALA A 56 -0.23 -3.63 -6.62
N SER A 57 -1.49 -4.08 -6.79
CA SER A 57 -2.61 -3.71 -5.93
C SER A 57 -2.64 -4.43 -4.58
N ARG A 58 -1.93 -5.57 -4.40
CA ARG A 58 -1.87 -6.27 -3.09
C ARG A 58 -0.90 -5.64 -2.10
N ASN A 59 -0.06 -4.72 -2.55
CA ASN A 59 1.05 -4.20 -1.76
C ASN A 59 0.87 -2.69 -1.44
N LYS A 60 -0.37 -2.21 -1.31
CA LYS A 60 -0.63 -0.79 -0.98
C LYS A 60 -0.29 -0.50 0.49
N ILE A 61 0.25 0.68 0.77
CA ILE A 61 0.43 1.17 2.15
C ILE A 61 -0.96 1.21 2.81
N SER A 62 -1.11 0.47 3.90
CA SER A 62 -2.36 0.37 4.66
C SER A 62 -2.57 1.60 5.55
N GLN A 63 -3.83 1.90 5.89
CA GLN A 63 -4.14 2.98 6.85
C GLN A 63 -3.54 2.73 8.24
N LYS A 64 -3.34 1.45 8.61
CA LYS A 64 -2.61 1.08 9.83
C LYS A 64 -1.16 1.56 9.79
N GLN A 65 -0.46 1.30 8.67
CA GLN A 65 0.93 1.76 8.48
C GLN A 65 1.04 3.29 8.48
N VAL A 66 0.04 4.00 7.92
CA VAL A 66 -0.04 5.47 8.00
C VAL A 66 -0.17 5.94 9.45
N GLY A 67 -0.99 5.27 10.25
CA GLY A 67 -1.11 5.54 11.69
C GLY A 67 0.21 5.33 12.44
N GLU A 68 0.85 4.17 12.24
CA GLU A 68 2.14 3.84 12.86
C GLU A 68 3.24 4.84 12.45
N PHE A 69 3.29 5.24 11.18
CA PHE A 69 4.16 6.31 10.69
C PHE A 69 3.92 7.63 11.44
N THR A 70 2.66 8.01 11.61
CA THR A 70 2.27 9.27 12.27
C THR A 70 2.67 9.27 13.75
N ASP A 71 2.42 8.17 14.47
CA ASP A 71 2.75 8.04 15.89
C ASP A 71 4.27 8.08 16.13
N GLN A 72 5.04 7.40 15.27
CA GLN A 72 6.50 7.41 15.34
C GLN A 72 7.06 8.80 15.07
N LEU A 73 6.57 9.48 14.02
CA LEU A 73 7.01 10.84 13.70
C LEU A 73 6.67 11.80 14.84
N SER A 74 5.44 11.76 15.35
CA SER A 74 4.99 12.57 16.49
C SER A 74 5.86 12.35 17.73
N THR A 75 6.20 11.10 18.04
CA THR A 75 7.07 10.76 19.18
C THR A 75 8.45 11.39 19.04
N LEU A 76 9.05 11.30 17.85
CA LEU A 76 10.37 11.87 17.59
C LEU A 76 10.34 13.40 17.62
N LEU A 77 9.36 14.04 17.00
CA LEU A 77 9.20 15.49 17.01
C LEU A 77 8.94 16.03 18.43
N SER A 78 8.09 15.35 19.21
CA SER A 78 7.82 15.68 20.62
C SER A 78 9.06 15.58 21.50
N SER A 79 10.07 14.79 21.11
CA SER A 79 11.37 14.74 21.80
C SER A 79 12.31 15.90 21.46
N GLY A 80 11.88 16.82 20.59
CA GLY A 80 12.69 17.92 20.08
C GLY A 80 13.64 17.52 18.94
N MET A 81 13.47 16.31 18.37
CA MET A 81 14.26 15.88 17.23
C MET A 81 13.86 16.69 15.98
N PRO A 82 14.83 17.23 15.21
CA PRO A 82 14.52 17.89 13.95
C PRO A 82 13.84 16.95 12.95
N LEU A 83 12.85 17.46 12.21
CA LEU A 83 12.03 16.70 11.26
C LEU A 83 12.84 15.83 10.29
N GLU A 84 13.88 16.39 9.66
CA GLU A 84 14.74 15.64 8.73
C GLU A 84 15.41 14.44 9.42
N ARG A 85 15.89 14.64 10.66
CA ARG A 85 16.51 13.56 11.43
C ARG A 85 15.48 12.52 11.84
N SER A 86 14.28 12.93 12.23
CA SER A 86 13.17 12.03 12.56
C SER A 86 12.83 11.11 11.38
N LEU A 87 12.66 11.68 10.18
CA LEU A 87 12.39 10.91 8.97
C LEU A 87 13.55 9.95 8.64
N SER A 88 14.80 10.39 8.78
CA SER A 88 15.98 9.54 8.59
C SER A 88 16.02 8.36 9.57
N VAL A 89 15.71 8.56 10.85
CA VAL A 89 15.61 7.47 11.84
C VAL A 89 14.51 6.48 11.46
N MET A 90 13.35 6.97 11.01
CA MET A 90 12.24 6.11 10.63
C MET A 90 12.60 5.21 9.44
N ILE A 91 13.29 5.74 8.43
CA ILE A 91 13.77 4.97 7.26
C ILE A 91 14.63 3.78 7.70
N ASP A 92 15.48 3.95 8.70
CA ASP A 92 16.34 2.88 9.22
C ASP A 92 15.54 1.76 9.91
N LEU A 93 14.37 2.08 10.46
CA LEU A 93 13.53 1.15 11.24
C LEU A 93 12.45 0.44 10.41
N ILE A 94 12.07 0.99 9.26
CA ILE A 94 10.98 0.46 8.43
C ILE A 94 11.42 -0.80 7.70
N SER A 95 10.72 -1.92 7.90
CA SER A 95 10.97 -3.18 7.16
C SER A 95 10.21 -3.28 5.83
N ASP A 96 9.10 -2.55 5.68
CA ASP A 96 8.30 -2.53 4.45
C ASP A 96 8.94 -1.59 3.41
N GLU A 97 9.37 -2.17 2.28
CA GLU A 97 10.08 -1.43 1.23
C GLU A 97 9.27 -0.26 0.65
N ARG A 98 7.95 -0.40 0.48
CA ARG A 98 7.13 0.68 -0.07
C ARG A 98 6.96 1.81 0.92
N LEU A 99 6.77 1.48 2.20
CA LEU A 99 6.72 2.48 3.24
C LEU A 99 8.08 3.19 3.36
N ARG A 100 9.19 2.46 3.27
CA ARG A 100 10.55 3.03 3.28
C ARG A 100 10.72 4.05 2.15
N VAL A 101 10.40 3.66 0.91
CA VAL A 101 10.49 4.54 -0.27
C VAL A 101 9.58 5.78 -0.11
N MET A 102 8.37 5.62 0.42
CA MET A 102 7.47 6.75 0.70
C MET A 102 8.12 7.74 1.67
N VAL A 103 8.69 7.26 2.78
CA VAL A 103 9.35 8.14 3.76
C VAL A 103 10.64 8.76 3.22
N GLU A 104 11.41 8.04 2.39
CA GLU A 104 12.57 8.59 1.68
C GLU A 104 12.18 9.76 0.77
N GLN A 105 11.13 9.61 -0.03
CA GLN A 105 10.62 10.68 -0.88
C GLN A 105 10.16 11.89 -0.08
N VAL A 106 9.45 11.66 1.03
CA VAL A 106 9.03 12.74 1.94
C VAL A 106 10.23 13.47 2.53
N ARG A 107 11.23 12.74 3.04
CA ARG A 107 12.48 13.31 3.58
C ARG A 107 13.20 14.14 2.53
N ASP A 108 13.36 13.61 1.32
CA ASP A 108 14.13 14.27 0.27
C ASP A 108 13.46 15.57 -0.17
N LYS A 109 12.13 15.60 -0.23
CA LYS A 109 11.36 16.82 -0.49
C LYS A 109 11.54 17.88 0.59
N VAL A 110 11.44 17.48 1.87
CA VAL A 110 11.66 18.38 3.01
C VAL A 110 13.09 18.89 3.04
N ARG A 111 14.08 18.02 2.80
CA ARG A 111 15.49 18.39 2.69
C ARG A 111 15.75 19.37 1.55
N GLY A 112 14.98 19.28 0.47
CA GLY A 112 14.99 20.22 -0.64
C GLY A 112 14.33 21.57 -0.35
N GLY A 113 13.82 21.79 0.87
CA GLY A 113 13.14 23.02 1.28
C GLY A 113 11.62 23.02 1.02
N GLY A 114 11.05 21.89 0.61
CA GLY A 114 9.60 21.72 0.55
C GLY A 114 8.97 21.62 1.94
N THR A 115 7.66 21.87 2.03
CA THR A 115 6.90 21.64 3.26
C THR A 115 6.63 20.14 3.44
N LEU A 116 6.46 19.71 4.70
CA LEU A 116 6.05 18.35 5.04
C LEU A 116 4.65 18.05 4.49
N SER A 117 3.71 18.99 4.60
CA SER A 117 2.35 18.81 4.09
C SER A 117 2.30 18.55 2.59
N ASP A 118 3.06 19.30 1.79
CA ASP A 118 3.13 19.09 0.34
C ASP A 118 3.83 17.76 0.01
N ALA A 119 4.90 17.42 0.75
CA ALA A 119 5.60 16.16 0.58
C ALA A 119 4.71 14.94 0.83
N LEU A 120 3.83 15.01 1.84
CA LEU A 120 2.87 13.97 2.17
C LEU A 120 1.72 13.91 1.15
N GLU A 121 1.25 15.07 0.65
CA GLU A 121 0.19 15.15 -0.35
C GLU A 121 0.57 14.44 -1.67
N GLU A 122 1.84 14.55 -2.09
CA GLU A 122 2.38 13.87 -3.28
C GLU A 122 2.37 12.33 -3.17
N GLN A 123 2.25 11.76 -1.97
CA GLN A 123 2.27 10.31 -1.77
C GLN A 123 0.93 9.62 -2.03
N HIS A 124 -0.17 10.38 -2.13
CA HIS A 124 -1.52 9.86 -2.40
C HIS A 124 -2.01 8.73 -1.44
N VAL A 125 -1.39 8.60 -0.26
CA VAL A 125 -1.79 7.65 0.81
C VAL A 125 -2.46 8.34 2.00
N PHE A 126 -2.22 9.65 2.14
CA PHE A 126 -2.79 10.49 3.19
C PHE A 126 -4.08 11.15 2.69
N THR A 127 -5.04 11.34 3.60
CA THR A 127 -6.29 12.04 3.26
C THR A 127 -6.05 13.55 3.20
N ASN A 128 -6.89 14.27 2.44
CA ASN A 128 -6.83 15.74 2.40
C ASN A 128 -6.99 16.37 3.80
N MET A 129 -7.78 15.75 4.68
CA MET A 129 -7.93 16.23 6.05
C MET A 129 -6.60 16.11 6.82
N TYR A 130 -5.90 14.99 6.66
CA TYR A 130 -4.60 14.76 7.29
C TYR A 130 -3.55 15.79 6.82
N THR A 131 -3.38 15.96 5.51
CA THR A 131 -2.38 16.90 4.97
C THR A 131 -2.68 18.34 5.35
N ASN A 132 -3.95 18.73 5.40
CA ASN A 132 -4.36 20.06 5.88
C ASN A 132 -4.09 20.27 7.38
N MET A 133 -4.21 19.24 8.22
CA MET A 133 -3.82 19.33 9.63
C MET A 133 -2.31 19.54 9.79
N VAL A 134 -1.50 18.77 9.04
CA VAL A 134 -0.05 18.95 9.04
C VAL A 134 0.32 20.36 8.59
N ARG A 135 -0.29 20.85 7.51
CA ARG A 135 -0.08 22.21 6.99
C ARG A 135 -0.38 23.27 8.04
N ALA A 136 -1.48 23.11 8.79
CA ALA A 136 -1.82 24.01 9.89
C ALA A 136 -0.77 23.98 11.01
N GLY A 137 -0.25 22.80 11.35
CA GLY A 137 0.84 22.63 12.33
C GLY A 137 2.14 23.30 11.88
N GLU A 138 2.54 23.12 10.61
CA GLU A 138 3.70 23.78 10.02
C GLU A 138 3.60 25.30 10.07
N MET A 139 2.45 25.86 9.67
CA MET A 139 2.21 27.31 9.70
C MET A 139 2.16 27.86 11.12
N GLY A 140 1.64 27.07 12.07
CA GLY A 140 1.56 27.43 13.49
C GLY A 140 2.88 27.30 14.25
N GLY A 141 3.91 26.69 13.66
CA GLY A 141 5.16 26.37 14.34
C GLY A 141 5.03 25.26 15.39
N THR A 142 3.92 24.52 15.36
CA THR A 142 3.62 23.40 16.25
C THR A 142 3.42 22.16 15.39
N LEU A 143 4.54 21.55 15.02
CA LEU A 143 4.63 20.26 14.33
C LEU A 143 4.70 19.11 15.35
#